data_AF-A0A158K0R8-F1
#
_entry.id   AF-A0A158K0R8-F1
#
_cell.length_a   1.000
_cell.length_b   1.000
_cell.length_c   1.000
_cell.angle_alpha   90.00
_cell.angle_beta   90.00
_cell.angle_gamma   90.00
#
_symmetry.space_group_name_H-M   'P 1'
#
loop_
_entity.id
_entity.type
_entity.pdbx_description
1 polymer ?
#
loop_
_entity_poly.entity_id
_entity_poly.type
_entity_poly.pdbx_seq_one_letter_code
_entity_poly.pdbx_strand_id
1 'polypeptide(L)'
;MDWETSFDEYLEHLCEAVRHSDRHSGLIGYCQAKLRSDEYLCPSRFSRSPHISTRQYARKVHQWVAAIGLDPTAYGAHSMRRTKVTLIYKRTKNLRAVQLLLGHSKLESTVRYLGIEVDDALEISEQTEV
;
A
#
# COMPACT_ATOMS: atom_id res chain seq x y z
N MET A 1 -15.99 10.37 13.58
CA MET A 1 -15.73 9.66 12.33
C MET A 1 -14.97 8.41 12.71
N ASP A 2 -15.64 7.27 12.59
CA ASP A 2 -15.12 5.96 12.98
C ASP A 2 -14.05 5.51 11.97
N TRP A 3 -12.94 5.00 12.48
CA TRP A 3 -11.80 4.58 11.68
C TRP A 3 -12.11 3.30 10.89
N GLU A 4 -13.08 2.50 11.33
CA GLU A 4 -13.54 1.31 10.60
C GLU A 4 -14.25 1.73 9.30
N THR A 5 -15.16 2.71 9.37
CA THR A 5 -15.86 3.23 8.19
C THR A 5 -14.89 3.84 7.16
N SER A 6 -13.86 4.56 7.64
CA SER A 6 -12.85 5.18 6.75
C SER A 6 -11.93 4.14 6.10
N PHE A 7 -11.66 3.03 6.78
CA PHE A 7 -10.82 1.96 6.24
C PHE A 7 -11.57 1.11 5.21
N ASP A 8 -12.85 0.84 5.44
CA ASP A 8 -13.71 0.11 4.51
C ASP A 8 -13.95 0.91 3.23
N GLU A 9 -14.28 2.20 3.33
CA GLU A 9 -14.40 3.10 2.17
C GLU A 9 -13.07 3.17 1.37
N TYR A 10 -11.93 3.21 2.06
CA TYR A 10 -10.62 3.20 1.44
C TYR A 10 -10.33 1.88 0.69
N LEU A 11 -10.68 0.74 1.28
CA LEU A 11 -10.52 -0.57 0.66
C LEU A 11 -11.45 -0.76 -0.53
N GLU A 12 -12.69 -0.28 -0.46
CA GLU A 12 -13.66 -0.34 -1.54
C GLU A 12 -13.19 0.47 -2.74
N HIS A 13 -12.75 1.72 -2.51
CA HIS A 13 -12.21 2.57 -3.55
C HIS A 13 -10.92 2.02 -4.18
N LEU A 14 -10.08 1.33 -3.39
CA LEU A 14 -8.92 0.60 -3.90
C LEU A 14 -9.30 -0.61 -4.76
N CYS A 15 -10.34 -1.36 -4.41
CA CYS A 15 -10.81 -2.51 -5.16
C CYS A 15 -11.40 -2.08 -6.51
N GLU A 16 -12.19 -1.00 -6.54
CA GLU A 16 -12.71 -0.38 -7.76
C GLU A 16 -11.57 0.11 -8.67
N ALA A 17 -10.60 0.84 -8.12
CA ALA A 17 -9.50 1.41 -8.88
C ALA A 17 -8.55 0.36 -9.50
N VAL A 18 -8.54 -0.86 -8.98
CA VAL A 18 -7.66 -1.96 -9.44
C VAL A 18 -8.42 -3.01 -10.26
N ARG A 19 -9.74 -2.84 -10.47
CA ARG A 19 -10.63 -3.82 -11.16
C ARG A 19 -10.47 -5.26 -10.67
N HIS A 20 -10.10 -5.44 -9.40
CA HIS A 20 -9.94 -6.74 -8.76
C HIS A 20 -10.97 -6.82 -7.63
N SER A 21 -12.20 -7.20 -7.97
CA SER A 21 -13.33 -7.38 -7.05
C SER A 21 -13.14 -8.53 -6.06
N ASP A 22 -12.19 -9.43 -6.31
CA ASP A 22 -12.06 -10.71 -5.57
C ASP A 22 -11.19 -10.66 -4.30
N ARG A 23 -10.57 -9.50 -3.97
CA ARG A 23 -9.65 -9.42 -2.81
C ARG A 23 -10.40 -9.32 -1.48
N HIS A 24 -11.49 -8.56 -1.46
CA HIS A 24 -12.28 -8.34 -0.24
C HIS A 24 -13.06 -9.62 0.15
N SER A 25 -13.75 -10.22 -0.82
CA SER A 25 -14.40 -11.54 -0.67
C SER A 25 -13.41 -12.63 -0.26
N GLY A 26 -12.24 -12.69 -0.90
CA GLY A 26 -11.20 -13.64 -0.56
C GLY A 26 -10.66 -13.46 0.85
N LEU A 27 -10.44 -12.22 1.30
CA LEU A 27 -9.97 -11.93 2.65
C LEU A 27 -11.02 -12.26 3.70
N ILE A 28 -12.28 -11.88 3.48
CA ILE A 28 -13.40 -12.24 4.36
C ILE A 28 -13.53 -13.76 4.47
N GLY A 29 -13.53 -14.46 3.33
CA GLY A 29 -13.60 -15.92 3.30
C GLY A 29 -12.44 -16.57 4.05
N TYR A 30 -11.21 -16.04 3.89
CA TYR A 30 -10.05 -16.49 4.64
C TYR A 30 -10.20 -16.25 6.15
N CYS A 31 -10.62 -15.05 6.56
CA CYS A 31 -10.85 -14.72 7.97
C CYS A 31 -11.93 -15.60 8.60
N GLN A 32 -13.07 -15.78 7.93
CA GLN A 32 -14.20 -16.57 8.44
C GLN A 32 -13.90 -18.08 8.49
N ALA A 33 -13.12 -18.59 7.52
CA ALA A 33 -12.89 -20.04 7.40
C ALA A 33 -11.65 -20.54 8.15
N LYS A 34 -10.68 -19.67 8.48
CA LYS A 34 -9.34 -20.10 8.94
C LYS A 34 -8.85 -19.42 10.20
N LEU A 35 -9.47 -18.35 10.69
CA LEU A 35 -8.94 -17.56 11.80
C LEU A 35 -9.93 -17.47 12.96
N ARG A 36 -9.43 -17.71 14.17
CA ARG A 36 -10.10 -17.28 15.40
C ARG A 36 -9.89 -15.78 15.63
N SER A 37 -10.75 -15.16 16.42
CA SER A 37 -10.69 -13.72 16.73
C SER A 37 -9.39 -13.27 17.41
N ASP A 38 -8.66 -14.19 18.04
CA ASP A 38 -7.41 -13.96 18.75
C ASP A 38 -6.15 -14.33 17.95
N GLU A 39 -6.29 -14.74 16.68
CA GLU A 39 -5.19 -15.16 15.83
C GLU A 39 -4.67 -14.04 14.91
N TYR A 40 -3.38 -14.08 14.58
CA TYR A 40 -2.80 -13.17 13.61
C TYR A 40 -3.30 -13.47 12.20
N LEU A 41 -3.65 -12.43 11.43
CA LEU A 41 -4.09 -12.55 10.04
C LEU A 41 -3.13 -13.39 9.17
N CYS A 42 -1.83 -13.22 9.39
CA CYS A 42 -0.79 -14.00 8.73
C CYS A 42 -0.05 -14.86 9.77
N PRO A 43 -0.60 -16.03 10.15
CA PRO A 43 -0.01 -16.86 11.19
C PRO A 43 1.28 -17.50 10.69
N SER A 44 2.21 -17.72 11.62
CA SER A 44 3.45 -18.44 11.35
C SER A 44 3.34 -19.88 11.85
N ARG A 45 4.00 -20.80 11.14
CA ARG A 45 4.09 -22.22 11.54
C ARG A 45 5.14 -22.47 12.62
N PHE A 46 5.91 -21.44 12.98
CA PHE A 46 6.99 -21.52 13.96
C PHE A 46 6.47 -21.14 15.34
N SER A 47 6.52 -22.07 16.30
CA SER A 47 5.91 -21.90 17.63
C SER A 47 6.45 -20.71 18.44
N ARG A 48 7.67 -20.24 18.19
CA ARG A 48 8.26 -19.07 18.88
C ARG A 48 7.91 -17.72 18.25
N SER A 49 7.24 -17.71 17.10
CA SER A 49 6.83 -16.48 16.43
C SER A 49 5.41 -16.68 15.88
N PRO A 50 4.39 -16.08 16.52
CA PRO A 50 3.00 -16.38 16.21
C PRO A 50 2.52 -15.79 14.87
N HIS A 51 3.25 -14.81 14.32
CA HIS A 51 2.97 -14.20 13.01
C HIS A 51 4.14 -14.35 12.04
N ILE A 52 3.87 -14.15 10.75
CA ILE A 52 4.91 -14.12 9.73
C ILE A 52 6.01 -13.11 10.08
N SER A 53 7.27 -13.48 9.91
CA SER A 53 8.39 -12.56 10.08
C SER A 53 8.59 -11.68 8.85
N THR A 54 9.23 -10.52 9.01
CA THR A 54 9.55 -9.60 7.92
C THR A 54 10.31 -10.29 6.78
N ARG A 55 11.23 -11.20 7.11
CA ARG A 55 11.99 -11.99 6.13
C ARG A 55 11.09 -12.94 5.33
N GLN A 56 10.14 -13.59 6.01
CA GLN A 56 9.19 -14.50 5.35
C GLN A 56 8.22 -13.74 4.45
N TYR A 57 7.75 -12.58 4.90
CA TYR A 57 6.93 -11.68 4.08
C TYR A 57 7.69 -11.22 2.83
N ALA A 58 8.91 -10.71 2.98
CA ALA A 58 9.75 -10.31 1.84
C ALA A 58 9.98 -11.46 0.85
N ARG A 59 10.24 -12.67 1.36
CA ARG A 59 10.41 -13.87 0.53
C ARG A 59 9.16 -14.19 -0.28
N LYS A 60 7.96 -14.11 0.30
CA LYS A 60 6.70 -14.31 -0.42
C LYS A 60 6.52 -13.27 -1.52
N VAL A 61 6.77 -12.00 -1.21
CA VAL A 61 6.68 -10.91 -2.20
C VAL A 61 7.65 -11.16 -3.37
N HIS A 62 8.91 -11.52 -3.09
CA HIS A 62 9.88 -11.82 -4.14
C HIS A 62 9.43 -12.99 -5.03
N GLN A 63 8.83 -14.04 -4.44
CA GLN A 63 8.27 -15.16 -5.20
C GLN A 63 7.12 -14.71 -6.11
N TRP A 64 6.22 -13.86 -5.62
CA TRP A 64 5.12 -13.33 -6.43
C TRP A 64 5.61 -12.43 -7.57
N VAL A 65 6.59 -11.56 -7.28
CA VAL A 65 7.25 -10.71 -8.27
C VAL A 65 7.90 -11.56 -9.38
N ALA A 66 8.63 -12.60 -9.00
CA ALA A 66 9.23 -13.54 -9.96
C ALA A 66 8.16 -14.25 -10.81
N ALA A 67 7.05 -14.68 -10.19
CA ALA A 67 5.98 -15.41 -10.86
C ALA A 67 5.28 -14.58 -11.95
N ILE A 68 5.27 -13.24 -11.82
CA ILE A 68 4.74 -12.33 -12.84
C ILE A 68 5.82 -11.84 -13.83
N GLY A 69 7.04 -12.40 -13.78
CA GLY A 69 8.14 -12.10 -14.70
C GLY A 69 8.91 -10.82 -14.41
N LEU A 70 8.78 -10.24 -13.21
CA LEU A 70 9.52 -9.06 -12.78
C LEU A 70 10.77 -9.45 -11.98
N ASP A 71 11.76 -8.56 -11.95
CA ASP A 71 13.01 -8.74 -11.20
C ASP A 71 12.78 -8.62 -9.67
N PRO A 72 12.93 -9.71 -8.89
CA PRO A 72 12.75 -9.68 -7.44
C PRO A 72 13.78 -8.86 -6.67
N THR A 73 14.89 -8.47 -7.32
CA THR A 73 15.90 -7.59 -6.69
C THR A 73 15.50 -6.12 -6.80
N ALA A 74 14.76 -5.76 -7.86
CA ALA A 74 14.25 -4.41 -8.09
C ALA A 74 12.91 -4.16 -7.38
N TYR A 75 12.06 -5.20 -7.23
CA TYR A 75 10.72 -5.06 -6.65
C TYR A 75 10.52 -5.87 -5.37
N GLY A 76 10.02 -5.19 -4.33
CA GLY A 76 9.71 -5.77 -3.04
C GLY A 76 8.67 -4.96 -2.27
N ALA A 77 8.49 -5.28 -0.99
CA ALA A 77 7.48 -4.63 -0.14
C ALA A 77 7.55 -3.09 -0.15
N HIS A 78 8.78 -2.55 -0.11
CA HIS A 78 8.99 -1.12 -0.09
C HIS A 78 8.69 -0.47 -1.44
N SER A 79 9.06 -1.10 -2.56
CA SER A 79 8.76 -0.56 -3.89
C SER A 79 7.25 -0.52 -4.13
N MET A 80 6.51 -1.57 -3.73
CA MET A 80 5.05 -1.57 -3.80
C MET A 80 4.42 -0.41 -3.01
N ARG A 81 4.91 -0.17 -1.78
CA ARG A 81 4.48 0.98 -0.96
C ARG A 81 4.72 2.31 -1.68
N ARG A 82 5.90 2.49 -2.28
CA ARG A 82 6.24 3.70 -3.06
C ARG A 82 5.35 3.86 -4.27
N THR A 83 5.13 2.80 -5.06
CA THR A 83 4.35 2.86 -6.29
C THR A 83 2.94 3.38 -6.05
N LYS A 84 2.23 2.83 -5.04
CA LYS A 84 0.84 3.20 -4.81
C LYS A 84 0.70 4.69 -4.49
N VAL A 85 1.52 5.21 -3.58
CA VAL A 85 1.43 6.61 -3.15
C VAL A 85 1.90 7.58 -4.23
N THR A 86 2.89 7.18 -5.04
CA THR A 86 3.34 7.97 -6.19
C THR A 86 2.23 8.11 -7.22
N LEU A 87 1.48 7.03 -7.50
CA LEU A 87 0.33 7.08 -8.41
C LEU A 87 -0.80 7.96 -7.88
N ILE A 88 -1.05 7.94 -6.58
CA ILE A 88 -2.05 8.83 -5.95
C ILE A 88 -1.60 10.29 -6.10
N TYR A 89 -0.35 10.61 -5.75
CA TYR A 89 0.19 11.96 -5.88
C TYR A 89 0.10 12.46 -7.33
N LYS A 90 0.52 11.65 -8.31
CA LYS A 90 0.46 12.05 -9.73
C LYS A 90 -0.96 12.37 -10.21
N ARG A 91 -1.98 11.70 -9.68
CA ARG A 91 -3.39 11.89 -10.07
C ARG A 91 -4.07 13.05 -9.34
N THR A 92 -3.78 13.21 -8.06
CA THR A 92 -4.53 14.14 -7.20
C THR A 92 -3.74 15.39 -6.85
N LYS A 93 -2.41 15.34 -7.00
CA LYS A 93 -1.42 16.31 -6.50
C LYS A 93 -1.62 16.65 -5.01
N ASN A 94 -2.32 15.81 -4.24
CA ASN A 94 -2.64 16.03 -2.84
C ASN A 94 -1.58 15.42 -1.92
N LEU A 95 -0.57 16.22 -1.57
CA LEU A 95 0.54 15.79 -0.73
C LEU A 95 0.11 15.41 0.70
N ARG A 96 -0.91 16.08 1.25
CA ARG A 96 -1.40 15.83 2.60
C ARG A 96 -2.09 14.47 2.72
N ALA A 97 -2.89 14.08 1.72
CA ALA A 97 -3.48 12.75 1.67
C ALA A 97 -2.40 11.66 1.61
N VAL A 98 -1.36 11.87 0.79
CA VAL A 98 -0.25 10.92 0.68
C VAL A 98 0.55 10.81 1.98
N GLN A 99 0.77 11.91 2.68
CA GLN A 99 1.41 11.90 4.00
C GLN A 99 0.64 11.02 5.01
N LEU A 100 -0.70 11.17 5.04
CA LEU A 100 -1.57 10.38 5.93
C LEU A 100 -1.52 8.89 5.57
N LEU A 101 -1.60 8.55 4.28
CA LEU A 101 -1.51 7.17 3.81
C LEU A 101 -0.15 6.51 4.11
N LEU A 102 0.92 7.31 4.16
CA LEU A 102 2.24 6.83 4.55
C LEU A 102 2.45 6.82 6.07
N GLY A 103 1.58 7.46 6.86
CA GLY A 103 1.79 7.63 8.30
C GLY A 103 3.03 8.46 8.63
N HIS A 104 3.41 9.40 7.77
CA HIS A 104 4.56 10.28 8.02
C HIS A 104 4.18 11.44 8.94
N SER A 105 4.91 11.62 10.03
CA SER A 105 4.70 12.74 10.96
C SER A 105 4.98 14.10 10.33
N LYS A 106 5.95 14.16 9.40
CA LYS A 106 6.44 15.37 8.76
C LYS A 106 6.14 15.38 7.25
N LEU A 107 5.77 16.53 6.72
CA LEU A 107 5.53 16.69 5.27
C LEU A 107 6.82 16.55 4.49
N GLU A 108 7.93 17.04 5.04
CA GLU A 108 9.27 16.98 4.45
C GLU A 108 9.69 15.53 4.18
N SER A 109 9.34 14.60 5.08
CA SER A 109 9.59 13.16 4.89
C SER A 109 8.84 12.61 3.68
N THR A 110 7.64 13.13 3.41
CA THR A 110 6.82 12.72 2.27
C THR A 110 7.34 13.29 0.96
N VAL A 111 7.72 14.57 0.94
CA VAL A 111 8.40 15.22 -0.19
C VAL A 111 9.65 14.44 -0.58
N ARG A 112 10.52 14.14 0.40
CA ARG A 112 11.74 13.36 0.16
C ARG A 112 11.46 11.94 -0.31
N TYR A 113 10.42 11.30 0.22
CA TYR A 113 10.05 9.93 -0.13
C TYR A 113 9.54 9.78 -1.57
N LEU A 114 8.75 10.77 -2.01
CA LEU A 114 8.24 10.85 -3.39
C LEU A 114 9.29 11.36 -4.37
N GLY A 115 10.29 12.11 -3.90
CA GLY A 115 11.27 12.76 -4.76
C GLY A 115 10.63 13.90 -5.57
N ILE A 116 9.78 14.69 -4.91
CA ILE A 116 9.14 15.85 -5.54
C ILE A 116 10.23 16.91 -5.77
N GLU A 117 10.39 17.35 -7.01
CA GLU A 117 11.39 18.33 -7.42
C GLU A 117 10.72 19.65 -7.85
N VAL A 118 11.55 20.68 -8.14
CA VAL A 118 11.07 21.99 -8.59
C VAL A 118 10.27 21.89 -9.90
N ASP A 119 10.63 20.94 -10.76
CA ASP A 119 9.93 20.69 -12.03
C ASP A 119 8.47 20.25 -11.82
N ASP A 120 8.16 19.51 -10.73
CA ASP A 120 6.79 19.15 -10.39
C ASP A 120 5.94 20.39 -10.02
N ALA A 121 6.57 21.42 -9.44
CA ALA A 121 5.91 22.68 -9.10
C ALA A 121 5.67 23.56 -10.35
N LEU A 122 6.60 23.54 -11.30
CA LEU A 122 6.46 24.23 -12.58
C LEU A 122 5.33 23.63 -13.42
N GLU A 123 5.25 22.30 -13.52
CA GLU A 123 4.16 21.59 -14.22
C GLU A 123 2.77 22.00 -13.66
N ILE A 124 2.64 22.11 -12.34
CA ILE A 124 1.38 22.54 -11.70
C ILE A 124 1.07 24.00 -12.05
N SER A 125 2.08 24.87 -12.08
CA SER A 125 1.92 26.29 -12.40
C SER A 125 1.45 26.49 -13.84
N GLU A 126 2.04 25.77 -14.80
CA GLU A 126 1.66 25.85 -16.23
C GLU A 126 0.22 25.38 -16.46
N GLN A 127 -0.24 24.37 -15.71
CA GLN A 127 -1.62 23.87 -15.79
C GLN A 127 -2.66 24.79 -15.13
N THR A 128 -2.22 25.82 -14.40
CA THR A 128 -3.09 26.74 -13.63
C THR A 128 -3.23 28.11 -14.32
N GLU A 129 -2.79 28.28 -15.57
CA GLU A 129 -3.07 29.50 -16.33
C GLU A 129 -4.58 29.66 -16.56
N VAL A 130 -5.13 30.79 -16.09
CA VAL A 130 -6.52 31.23 -16.24
C VAL A 130 -6.63 32.23 -17.37
#